data_AF-A0AAJ1S0N8-F1
#
_entry.id   AF-A0AAJ1S0N8-F1
#
_cell.length_a   1.000
_cell.length_b   1.000
_cell.length_c   1.000
_cell.angle_alpha   90.00
_cell.angle_beta   90.00
_cell.angle_gamma   90.00
#
_symmetry.space_group_name_H-M   'P 1'
#
loop_
_entity.id
_entity.type
_entity.pdbx_description
1 polymer ?
#
loop_
_entity_poly.entity_id
_entity_poly.type
_entity_poly.pdbx_seq_one_letter_code
_entity_poly.pdbx_strand_id
1 'polypeptide(L)'
;MAFSSNDSKLAQTSDTMFSGYLDPHQAKDYFAEAEKTSIIQQVATKIPMGASGEKIPHWTGDVQASWVGEAEMKPITKGNLTSQVVKPHKIATIFTASAEVVRANPANYLSTMRTKVATAIAMAFDAAALHGTNTPFDQYLDQTTKVRGLKPNAYDTLGINGLGDLVNDGKRWSATLLDDVVEPILNAAKDDAGRPLFIESTYEGVTNPFRQGRILGRPTILSDHVKKTGSHVVGYQGDFSQIVWGQVGGLSYKVSNEATINYGTAESPNLISLFQHNLVAVLVEAEFGLLINDVDAFVKLTDQVDINSYTVTLASADSGDTWTLKVNGVETGTIAYNAAASAVKTAIVAVDDSILAADVTVTGSAGAGYTVTLPGTLAHGTDTGLTSTVTLV
;
A
#
# COMPACT_ATOMS: atom_id res chain seq x y z
N MET A 1 21.81 31.79 -27.70
CA MET A 1 20.72 31.19 -28.50
C MET A 1 19.44 31.39 -27.71
N ALA A 2 18.45 32.06 -28.29
CA ALA A 2 17.20 32.40 -27.62
C ALA A 2 16.26 31.18 -27.59
N PHE A 3 15.63 30.92 -26.44
CA PHE A 3 14.58 29.92 -26.35
C PHE A 3 13.29 30.47 -26.99
N SER A 4 12.59 29.62 -27.74
CA SER A 4 11.33 29.91 -28.45
C SER A 4 10.20 30.22 -27.47
N SER A 5 9.32 31.14 -27.85
CA SER A 5 8.25 31.77 -27.05
C SER A 5 7.08 30.85 -26.64
N ASN A 6 7.17 29.55 -26.83
CA ASN A 6 6.13 28.56 -26.53
C ASN A 6 6.73 27.31 -25.86
N ASP A 7 7.22 27.45 -24.62
CA ASP A 7 7.57 26.30 -23.78
C ASP A 7 6.39 25.94 -22.87
N SER A 8 5.94 24.68 -22.94
CA SER A 8 4.83 24.10 -22.16
C SER A 8 4.96 24.20 -20.64
N LYS A 9 6.11 24.68 -20.15
CA LYS A 9 6.43 24.86 -18.72
C LYS A 9 6.17 26.27 -18.17
N LEU A 10 5.71 27.23 -18.97
CA LEU A 10 5.59 28.66 -18.57
C LEU A 10 4.26 29.31 -19.01
N ALA A 11 3.55 29.96 -18.09
CA ALA A 11 2.29 30.69 -18.34
C ALA A 11 2.51 32.20 -18.59
N GLN A 12 1.70 32.84 -19.46
CA GLN A 12 1.87 34.24 -19.94
C GLN A 12 0.71 35.20 -19.55
N THR A 13 0.92 36.50 -19.79
CA THR A 13 0.46 37.64 -18.95
C THR A 13 -0.63 38.58 -19.54
N SER A 14 -1.43 38.19 -20.54
CA SER A 14 -2.12 39.21 -21.37
C SER A 14 -3.55 39.64 -20.99
N ASP A 15 -4.07 39.45 -19.77
CA ASP A 15 -5.43 39.96 -19.44
C ASP A 15 -5.56 40.72 -18.12
N THR A 16 -6.41 41.74 -18.16
CA THR A 16 -6.45 42.89 -17.25
C THR A 16 -7.34 42.66 -16.03
N MET A 17 -6.86 43.14 -14.85
CA MET A 17 -7.58 43.45 -13.58
C MET A 17 -7.15 42.68 -12.29
N PHE A 18 -6.07 43.21 -11.68
CA PHE A 18 -5.81 43.51 -10.25
C PHE A 18 -5.99 42.52 -9.05
N SER A 19 -4.84 42.24 -8.40
CA SER A 19 -4.42 42.35 -6.97
C SER A 19 -5.20 41.71 -5.79
N GLY A 20 -4.50 40.86 -5.02
CA GLY A 20 -4.82 40.55 -3.61
C GLY A 20 -3.78 39.63 -2.90
N TYR A 21 -3.30 40.03 -1.71
CA TYR A 21 -2.45 39.27 -0.77
C TYR A 21 -3.32 38.41 0.19
N LEU A 22 -2.77 37.32 0.77
CA LEU A 22 -3.48 36.34 1.63
C LEU A 22 -3.12 36.46 3.13
N ASP A 23 -4.12 36.25 4.01
CA ASP A 23 -4.06 36.34 5.49
C ASP A 23 -3.86 34.96 6.20
N PRO A 24 -3.33 34.91 7.46
CA PRO A 24 -3.03 33.69 8.22
C PRO A 24 -4.20 32.74 8.50
N HIS A 25 -5.46 33.22 8.44
CA HIS A 25 -6.63 32.36 8.62
C HIS A 25 -6.74 31.29 7.52
N GLN A 26 -6.29 31.61 6.31
CA GLN A 26 -6.38 30.67 5.19
C GLN A 26 -5.44 29.48 5.35
N ALA A 27 -4.33 29.62 6.11
CA ALA A 27 -3.40 28.52 6.35
C ALA A 27 -4.05 27.30 7.05
N LYS A 28 -5.05 27.50 7.92
CA LYS A 28 -5.77 26.41 8.60
C LYS A 28 -6.67 25.60 7.67
N ASP A 29 -7.36 26.25 6.73
CA ASP A 29 -8.24 25.56 5.77
C ASP A 29 -7.45 24.64 4.82
N TYR A 30 -6.19 24.96 4.53
CA TYR A 30 -5.37 24.16 3.63
C TYR A 30 -4.81 22.86 4.24
N PHE A 31 -4.65 22.78 5.57
CA PHE A 31 -4.32 21.50 6.22
C PHE A 31 -5.48 20.53 6.16
N ALA A 32 -6.71 21.04 6.31
CA ALA A 32 -7.89 20.24 6.09
C ALA A 32 -7.93 19.74 4.64
N GLU A 33 -7.44 20.51 3.66
CA GLU A 33 -7.36 20.05 2.27
C GLU A 33 -6.26 19.00 2.02
N ALA A 34 -5.08 19.15 2.63
CA ALA A 34 -4.00 18.16 2.54
C ALA A 34 -4.39 16.84 3.23
N GLU A 35 -5.00 16.92 4.41
CA GLU A 35 -5.50 15.79 5.19
C GLU A 35 -6.73 15.15 4.53
N LYS A 36 -7.58 15.95 3.86
CA LYS A 36 -8.61 15.42 2.97
C LYS A 36 -8.03 14.76 1.73
N THR A 37 -6.87 15.17 1.24
CA THR A 37 -6.30 14.58 0.01
C THR A 37 -5.54 13.30 0.30
N SER A 38 -4.80 13.24 1.42
CA SER A 38 -4.06 12.04 1.80
C SER A 38 -5.00 10.94 2.24
N ILE A 39 -4.81 9.78 1.62
CA ILE A 39 -5.57 8.58 1.93
C ILE A 39 -5.16 8.03 3.30
N ILE A 40 -3.85 7.90 3.55
CA ILE A 40 -3.35 7.30 4.80
C ILE A 40 -3.75 8.15 5.99
N GLN A 41 -3.72 9.48 5.86
CA GLN A 41 -4.06 10.37 6.96
C GLN A 41 -5.53 10.24 7.42
N GLN A 42 -6.44 9.81 6.54
CA GLN A 42 -7.85 9.60 6.88
C GLN A 42 -8.12 8.26 7.58
N VAL A 43 -7.37 7.21 7.23
CA VAL A 43 -7.59 5.85 7.75
C VAL A 43 -6.73 5.53 8.96
N ALA A 44 -5.56 6.16 9.07
CA ALA A 44 -4.62 5.95 10.16
C ALA A 44 -4.90 6.85 11.36
N THR A 45 -4.42 6.43 12.53
CA THR A 45 -4.64 7.17 13.77
C THR A 45 -3.68 8.35 13.86
N LYS A 46 -4.23 9.57 13.96
CA LYS A 46 -3.43 10.79 14.15
C LYS A 46 -3.00 10.95 15.61
N ILE A 47 -1.71 11.19 15.83
CA ILE A 47 -1.15 11.55 17.15
C ILE A 47 -0.56 12.96 17.13
N PRO A 48 -0.66 13.70 18.24
CA PRO A 48 0.13 14.92 18.39
C PRO A 48 1.62 14.56 18.48
N MET A 49 2.47 15.27 17.75
CA MET A 49 3.92 15.05 17.75
C MET A 49 4.70 16.32 18.08
N GLY A 50 5.73 16.18 18.92
CA GLY A 50 6.75 17.21 19.15
C GLY A 50 7.92 17.11 18.16
N ALA A 51 8.78 18.13 18.14
CA ALA A 51 9.90 18.24 17.20
C ALA A 51 10.96 17.11 17.31
N SER A 52 11.01 16.41 18.44
CA SER A 52 11.92 15.28 18.65
C SER A 52 11.28 13.92 18.35
N GLY A 53 10.03 13.89 17.88
CA GLY A 53 9.21 12.68 17.79
C GLY A 53 8.52 12.32 19.09
N GLU A 54 7.73 11.26 19.07
CA GLU A 54 6.96 10.78 20.21
C GLU A 54 7.27 9.30 20.50
N LYS A 55 7.29 8.92 21.78
CA LYS A 55 7.49 7.53 22.20
C LYS A 55 6.16 6.93 22.62
N ILE A 56 5.65 6.01 21.83
CA ILE A 56 4.42 5.29 22.16
C ILE A 56 4.81 4.03 22.96
N PRO A 57 4.40 3.91 24.24
CA PRO A 57 4.56 2.66 24.95
C PRO A 57 3.64 1.62 24.32
N HIS A 58 4.24 0.57 23.78
CA HIS A 58 3.57 -0.57 23.17
C HIS A 58 3.67 -1.77 24.13
N TRP A 59 2.53 -2.32 24.51
CA TRP A 59 2.49 -3.52 25.32
C TRP A 59 2.76 -4.74 24.44
N THR A 60 3.78 -5.53 24.79
CA THR A 60 4.05 -6.83 24.16
C THR A 60 3.96 -7.93 25.22
N GLY A 61 3.10 -8.90 24.97
CA GLY A 61 2.97 -10.12 25.78
C GLY A 61 1.54 -10.37 26.25
N ASP A 62 1.07 -11.60 26.05
CA ASP A 62 -0.25 -12.00 26.52
C ASP A 62 -0.23 -12.22 28.04
N VAL A 63 -1.14 -11.57 28.74
CA VAL A 63 -1.40 -11.88 30.16
C VAL A 63 -2.24 -13.15 30.18
N GLN A 64 -1.60 -14.29 30.43
CA GLN A 64 -2.29 -15.57 30.57
C GLN A 64 -2.78 -15.78 32.02
N ALA A 65 -4.09 -15.91 32.18
CA ALA A 65 -4.68 -16.39 33.42
C ALA A 65 -5.00 -17.89 33.28
N SER A 66 -4.62 -18.69 34.29
CA SER A 66 -5.02 -20.09 34.38
C SER A 66 -5.93 -20.28 35.59
N TRP A 67 -6.87 -21.22 35.48
CA TRP A 67 -7.58 -21.74 36.66
C TRP A 67 -6.57 -22.52 37.51
N VAL A 68 -6.56 -22.26 38.82
CA VAL A 68 -5.59 -22.81 39.77
C VAL A 68 -6.36 -23.53 40.87
N GLY A 69 -6.00 -24.78 41.19
CA GLY A 69 -6.59 -25.52 42.30
C GLY A 69 -6.24 -24.95 43.67
N GLU A 70 -6.94 -25.38 44.72
CA GLU A 70 -6.58 -25.01 46.09
C GLU A 70 -5.19 -25.57 46.44
N ALA A 71 -4.27 -24.69 46.87
CA ALA A 71 -2.84 -24.94 47.14
C ALA A 71 -1.88 -25.05 45.92
N GLU A 72 -2.33 -24.83 44.69
CA GLU A 72 -1.44 -24.78 43.53
C GLU A 72 -0.77 -23.41 43.33
N MET A 73 0.42 -23.44 42.70
CA MET A 73 1.21 -22.23 42.44
C MET A 73 0.58 -21.41 41.31
N LYS A 74 0.31 -20.13 41.59
CA LYS A 74 -0.27 -19.20 40.60
C LYS A 74 0.74 -18.90 39.48
N PRO A 75 0.31 -18.86 38.20
CA PRO A 75 1.19 -18.50 37.10
C PRO A 75 1.65 -17.04 37.25
N ILE A 76 2.96 -16.80 37.06
CA ILE A 76 3.54 -15.46 37.04
C ILE A 76 3.64 -15.02 35.58
N THR A 77 2.76 -14.12 35.17
CA THR A 77 2.85 -13.43 33.87
C THR A 77 3.67 -12.15 34.03
N LYS A 78 4.75 -12.02 33.25
CA LYS A 78 5.45 -10.74 33.08
C LYS A 78 4.99 -10.11 31.77
N GLY A 79 4.31 -8.97 31.86
CA GLY A 79 4.09 -8.13 30.71
C GLY A 79 5.34 -7.32 30.38
N ASN A 80 5.68 -7.21 29.09
CA ASN A 80 6.79 -6.40 28.63
C ASN A 80 6.24 -5.13 27.97
N LEU A 81 6.74 -3.96 28.37
CA LEU A 81 6.44 -2.69 27.71
C LEU A 81 7.62 -2.34 26.82
N THR A 82 7.46 -2.48 25.51
CA THR A 82 8.42 -2.00 24.53
C THR A 82 8.00 -0.60 24.08
N SER A 83 8.95 0.31 23.83
CA SER A 83 8.62 1.64 23.29
C SER A 83 8.86 1.66 21.80
N GLN A 84 7.85 1.98 20.99
CA GLN A 84 8.03 2.30 19.59
C GLN A 84 8.16 3.82 19.44
N VAL A 85 9.13 4.28 18.66
CA VAL A 85 9.44 5.71 18.49
C VAL A 85 8.97 6.15 17.12
N VAL A 86 8.08 7.15 17.08
CA VAL A 86 7.67 7.77 15.81
C VAL A 86 8.61 8.94 15.54
N LYS A 87 9.50 8.77 14.55
CA LYS A 87 10.47 9.79 14.16
C LYS A 87 9.88 10.72 13.10
N PRO A 88 9.98 12.05 13.26
CA PRO A 88 9.57 12.98 12.22
C PRO A 88 10.62 13.05 11.11
N HIS A 89 10.16 13.05 9.87
CA HIS A 89 10.96 13.22 8.67
C HIS A 89 10.45 14.40 7.85
N LYS A 90 11.39 15.16 7.30
CA LYS A 90 11.09 16.35 6.52
C LYS A 90 10.80 16.01 5.07
N ILE A 91 9.68 16.51 4.57
CA ILE A 91 9.35 16.56 3.16
C ILE A 91 9.33 18.01 2.70
N ALA A 92 9.91 18.28 1.54
CA ALA A 92 9.99 19.62 1.00
C ALA A 92 9.82 19.64 -0.51
N THR A 93 9.23 20.72 -1.02
CA THR A 93 9.19 21.02 -2.44
C THR A 93 9.50 22.49 -2.67
N ILE A 94 10.25 22.76 -3.72
CA ILE A 94 10.57 24.11 -4.16
C ILE A 94 9.91 24.30 -5.51
N PHE A 95 9.06 25.31 -5.61
CA PHE A 95 8.56 25.77 -6.90
C PHE A 95 9.12 27.13 -7.22
N THR A 96 9.23 27.41 -8.52
CA THR A 96 9.71 28.69 -9.04
C THR A 96 8.68 29.25 -9.98
N ALA A 97 8.45 30.56 -9.89
CA ALA A 97 7.55 31.31 -10.77
C ALA A 97 8.21 32.65 -11.13
N SER A 98 7.80 33.26 -12.24
CA SER A 98 8.25 34.61 -12.56
C SER A 98 7.68 35.61 -11.54
N ALA A 99 8.50 36.58 -11.12
CA ALA A 99 8.07 37.67 -10.24
C ALA A 99 6.87 38.43 -10.81
N GLU A 100 6.78 38.56 -12.14
CA GLU A 100 5.64 39.22 -12.78
C GLU A 100 4.35 38.41 -12.67
N VAL A 101 4.45 37.08 -12.78
CA VAL A 101 3.29 36.17 -12.59
C VAL A 101 2.85 36.15 -11.13
N VAL A 102 3.79 36.15 -10.19
CA VAL A 102 3.47 36.22 -8.75
C VAL A 102 2.81 37.55 -8.40
N ARG A 103 3.32 38.67 -8.93
CA ARG A 103 2.73 40.01 -8.75
C ARG A 103 1.36 40.14 -9.41
N ALA A 104 1.18 39.52 -10.57
CA ALA A 104 -0.09 39.53 -11.29
C ALA A 104 -1.13 38.58 -10.67
N ASN A 105 -0.71 37.51 -10.00
CA ASN A 105 -1.54 36.42 -9.46
C ASN A 105 -2.73 36.04 -10.38
N PRO A 106 -2.49 35.77 -11.69
CA PRO A 106 -3.56 35.50 -12.64
C PRO A 106 -4.38 34.29 -12.18
N ALA A 107 -5.71 34.40 -12.23
CA ALA A 107 -6.63 33.31 -11.87
C ALA A 107 -6.38 32.66 -10.49
N ASN A 108 -5.92 33.44 -9.50
CA ASN A 108 -5.58 32.95 -8.17
C ASN A 108 -4.49 31.85 -8.17
N TYR A 109 -3.55 31.96 -9.09
CA TYR A 109 -2.41 31.05 -9.29
C TYR A 109 -1.71 30.66 -7.99
N LEU A 110 -1.48 31.61 -7.07
CA LEU A 110 -0.82 31.33 -5.79
C LEU A 110 -1.64 30.41 -4.88
N SER A 111 -2.97 30.55 -4.84
CA SER A 111 -3.82 29.65 -4.04
C SER A 111 -3.93 28.27 -4.68
N THR A 112 -4.03 28.21 -6.01
CA THR A 112 -4.00 26.94 -6.75
C THR A 112 -2.67 26.23 -6.59
N MET A 113 -1.56 26.95 -6.66
CA MET A 113 -0.22 26.39 -6.43
C MET A 113 -0.06 25.87 -5.00
N ARG A 114 -0.52 26.62 -4.00
CA ARG A 114 -0.50 26.15 -2.60
C ARG A 114 -1.28 24.85 -2.43
N THR A 115 -2.45 24.76 -3.05
CA THR A 115 -3.28 23.54 -3.05
C THR A 115 -2.56 22.39 -3.73
N LYS A 116 -1.99 22.61 -4.92
CA LYS A 116 -1.23 21.58 -5.66
C LYS A 116 0.03 21.12 -4.92
N VAL A 117 0.70 22.02 -4.20
CA VAL A 117 1.84 21.67 -3.36
C VAL A 117 1.40 20.82 -2.16
N ALA A 118 0.30 21.19 -1.51
CA ALA A 118 -0.28 20.40 -0.43
C ALA A 118 -0.67 18.99 -0.92
N THR A 119 -1.34 18.88 -2.08
CA THR A 119 -1.62 17.60 -2.74
C THR A 119 -0.34 16.82 -3.06
N ALA A 120 0.69 17.46 -3.61
CA ALA A 120 1.95 16.77 -3.92
C ALA A 120 2.65 16.23 -2.67
N ILE A 121 2.63 16.97 -1.56
CA ILE A 121 3.17 16.53 -0.28
C ILE A 121 2.35 15.34 0.27
N ALA A 122 1.02 15.43 0.22
CA ALA A 122 0.12 14.34 0.63
C ALA A 122 0.36 13.06 -0.19
N MET A 123 0.41 13.17 -1.52
CA MET A 123 0.67 12.05 -2.42
C MET A 123 2.05 11.42 -2.18
N ALA A 124 3.07 12.24 -1.92
CA ALA A 124 4.41 11.74 -1.63
C ALA A 124 4.48 11.02 -0.28
N PHE A 125 3.74 11.52 0.73
CA PHE A 125 3.59 10.83 2.02
C PHE A 125 2.89 9.48 1.84
N ASP A 126 1.77 9.43 1.11
CA ASP A 126 1.04 8.19 0.83
C ASP A 126 1.88 7.20 0.02
N ALA A 127 2.61 7.66 -1.00
CA ALA A 127 3.49 6.79 -1.79
C ALA A 127 4.66 6.21 -0.98
N ALA A 128 5.16 6.94 0.01
CA ALA A 128 6.15 6.45 0.97
C ALA A 128 5.55 5.41 1.93
N ALA A 129 4.35 5.68 2.46
CA ALA A 129 3.65 4.81 3.41
C ALA A 129 3.13 3.52 2.77
N LEU A 130 2.55 3.59 1.58
CA LEU A 130 1.96 2.46 0.86
C LEU A 130 3.07 1.62 0.19
N HIS A 131 3.93 2.27 -0.60
CA HIS A 131 4.81 1.57 -1.55
C HIS A 131 6.30 1.66 -1.25
N GLY A 132 6.69 2.33 -0.16
CA GLY A 132 8.09 2.55 0.16
C GLY A 132 8.81 3.46 -0.84
N THR A 133 8.09 4.23 -1.66
CA THR A 133 8.71 5.05 -2.71
C THR A 133 9.42 6.25 -2.09
N ASN A 134 10.75 6.29 -2.17
CA ASN A 134 11.59 7.28 -1.47
C ASN A 134 11.24 7.39 0.03
N THR A 135 10.84 6.27 0.65
CA THR A 135 10.35 6.30 2.03
C THR A 135 11.51 6.57 3.00
N PRO A 136 11.33 7.53 3.92
CA PRO A 136 12.25 7.71 5.04
C PRO A 136 11.84 6.90 6.28
N PHE A 137 10.69 6.21 6.22
CA PHE A 137 10.11 5.44 7.33
C PHE A 137 10.65 4.01 7.37
N ASP A 138 10.66 3.43 8.57
CA ASP A 138 11.20 2.07 8.78
C ASP A 138 10.36 0.99 8.09
N GLN A 139 9.03 1.20 8.03
CA GLN A 139 8.08 0.24 7.46
C GLN A 139 7.09 0.90 6.50
N TYR A 140 6.60 0.11 5.56
CA TYR A 140 5.58 0.50 4.57
C TYR A 140 4.71 -0.70 4.18
N LEU A 141 3.47 -0.47 3.72
CA LEU A 141 2.47 -1.54 3.54
C LEU A 141 2.89 -2.60 2.52
N ASP A 142 3.60 -2.20 1.46
CA ASP A 142 4.09 -3.13 0.43
C ASP A 142 5.06 -4.20 0.97
N GLN A 143 5.54 -4.09 2.21
CA GLN A 143 6.34 -5.13 2.87
C GLN A 143 5.52 -6.34 3.33
N THR A 144 4.18 -6.28 3.33
CA THR A 144 3.36 -7.44 3.71
C THR A 144 3.61 -8.61 2.76
N THR A 145 3.75 -9.79 3.36
CA THR A 145 3.90 -11.08 2.65
C THR A 145 2.56 -11.61 2.17
N LYS A 146 1.45 -11.17 2.75
CA LYS A 146 0.10 -11.60 2.37
C LYS A 146 -0.33 -10.91 1.08
N VAL A 147 -0.37 -11.64 -0.04
CA VAL A 147 -0.74 -11.10 -1.35
C VAL A 147 -1.89 -11.89 -1.96
N ARG A 148 -2.96 -11.19 -2.37
CA ARG A 148 -4.18 -11.81 -2.90
C ARG A 148 -4.62 -11.14 -4.21
N GLY A 149 -5.04 -11.94 -5.18
CA GLY A 149 -5.55 -11.49 -6.48
C GLY A 149 -7.06 -11.34 -6.48
N LEU A 150 -7.59 -10.22 -7.00
CA LEU A 150 -9.03 -9.96 -7.00
C LEU A 150 -9.80 -10.74 -8.07
N LYS A 151 -9.11 -11.45 -8.97
CA LYS A 151 -9.73 -12.26 -10.02
C LYS A 151 -9.58 -13.76 -9.71
N PRO A 152 -10.51 -14.61 -10.18
CA PRO A 152 -11.76 -14.27 -10.85
C PRO A 152 -12.86 -13.82 -9.89
N ASN A 153 -12.75 -14.15 -8.60
CA ASN A 153 -13.79 -13.91 -7.59
C ASN A 153 -13.30 -12.96 -6.48
N ALA A 154 -13.57 -11.67 -6.65
CA ALA A 154 -13.20 -10.66 -5.66
C ALA A 154 -13.88 -10.87 -4.28
N TYR A 155 -15.04 -11.52 -4.23
CA TYR A 155 -15.73 -11.81 -2.98
C TYR A 155 -14.94 -12.80 -2.12
N ASP A 156 -14.51 -13.91 -2.73
CA ASP A 156 -13.69 -14.93 -2.05
C ASP A 156 -12.30 -14.38 -1.72
N THR A 157 -11.72 -13.53 -2.56
CA THR A 157 -10.43 -12.90 -2.23
C THR A 157 -10.52 -12.03 -0.98
N LEU A 158 -11.58 -11.21 -0.85
CA LEU A 158 -11.72 -10.23 0.24
C LEU A 158 -12.33 -10.84 1.51
N GLY A 159 -13.54 -11.40 1.42
CA GLY A 159 -14.31 -11.87 2.58
C GLY A 159 -13.98 -13.27 3.05
N ILE A 160 -13.56 -14.07 2.09
CA ILE A 160 -12.95 -15.39 2.16
C ILE A 160 -11.56 -15.45 2.78
N ASN A 161 -10.63 -15.41 1.85
CA ASN A 161 -9.30 -15.86 2.05
C ASN A 161 -8.42 -14.76 2.64
N GLY A 162 -8.58 -13.51 2.19
CA GLY A 162 -7.86 -12.38 2.77
C GLY A 162 -8.28 -12.08 4.21
N LEU A 163 -9.57 -12.18 4.54
CA LEU A 163 -10.03 -12.17 5.93
C LEU A 163 -9.49 -13.38 6.70
N GLY A 164 -9.47 -14.56 6.07
CA GLY A 164 -8.88 -15.78 6.63
C GLY A 164 -7.41 -15.58 7.03
N ASP A 165 -6.58 -15.00 6.15
CA ASP A 165 -5.16 -14.73 6.41
C ASP A 165 -4.98 -13.80 7.62
N LEU A 166 -5.88 -12.82 7.78
CA LEU A 166 -5.84 -11.91 8.93
C LEU A 166 -6.30 -12.61 10.22
N VAL A 167 -7.43 -13.34 10.18
CA VAL A 167 -8.02 -13.96 11.36
C VAL A 167 -7.17 -15.12 11.88
N ASN A 168 -6.55 -15.90 11.00
CA ASN A 168 -5.64 -17.00 11.39
C ASN A 168 -4.43 -16.49 12.18
N ASP A 169 -3.99 -15.26 11.89
CA ASP A 169 -2.89 -14.59 12.60
C ASP A 169 -3.39 -13.76 13.81
N GLY A 170 -4.67 -13.90 14.19
CA GLY A 170 -5.28 -13.14 15.29
C GLY A 170 -5.44 -11.64 14.99
N LYS A 171 -5.33 -11.23 13.73
CA LYS A 171 -5.49 -9.85 13.26
C LYS A 171 -6.94 -9.57 12.87
N ARG A 172 -7.22 -8.30 12.58
CA ARG A 172 -8.57 -7.81 12.26
C ARG A 172 -8.58 -7.14 10.90
N TRP A 173 -9.72 -7.21 10.23
CA TRP A 173 -10.00 -6.38 9.07
C TRP A 173 -10.89 -5.21 9.50
N SER A 174 -10.31 -4.00 9.56
CA SER A 174 -11.02 -2.78 9.98
C SER A 174 -11.44 -1.91 8.80
N ALA A 175 -10.62 -1.81 7.75
CA ALA A 175 -10.96 -1.08 6.53
C ALA A 175 -10.28 -1.65 5.29
N THR A 176 -10.73 -1.21 4.12
CA THR A 176 -10.10 -1.51 2.83
C THR A 176 -9.79 -0.22 2.09
N LEU A 177 -8.61 -0.18 1.49
CA LEU A 177 -8.19 0.86 0.58
C LEU A 177 -8.06 0.28 -0.83
N LEU A 178 -8.72 0.87 -1.81
CA LEU A 178 -8.72 0.42 -3.19
C LEU A 178 -8.43 1.55 -4.16
N ASP A 179 -7.82 1.19 -5.27
CA ASP A 179 -7.69 2.07 -6.43
C ASP A 179 -8.97 2.06 -7.29
N ASP A 180 -9.27 3.16 -7.98
CA ASP A 180 -10.43 3.25 -8.88
C ASP A 180 -10.41 2.18 -9.99
N VAL A 181 -9.24 1.65 -10.38
CA VAL A 181 -9.16 0.55 -11.35
C VAL A 181 -9.84 -0.75 -10.88
N VAL A 182 -10.13 -0.86 -9.58
CA VAL A 182 -10.79 -2.03 -8.98
C VAL A 182 -12.31 -2.00 -9.18
N GLU A 183 -12.91 -0.83 -9.43
CA GLU A 183 -14.36 -0.68 -9.54
C GLU A 183 -15.00 -1.60 -10.61
N PRO A 184 -14.44 -1.74 -11.83
CA PRO A 184 -14.96 -2.70 -12.81
C PRO A 184 -14.84 -4.17 -12.37
N ILE A 185 -13.82 -4.51 -11.58
CA ILE A 185 -13.61 -5.86 -11.06
C ILE A 185 -14.69 -6.20 -10.03
N LEU A 186 -14.97 -5.27 -9.11
CA LEU A 186 -16.06 -5.44 -8.14
C LEU A 186 -17.43 -5.48 -8.81
N ASN A 187 -17.69 -4.58 -9.77
CA ASN A 187 -18.96 -4.56 -10.50
C ASN A 187 -19.17 -5.81 -11.39
N ALA A 188 -18.09 -6.50 -11.77
CA ALA A 188 -18.15 -7.76 -12.48
C ALA A 188 -18.41 -8.97 -11.58
N ALA A 189 -18.22 -8.86 -10.26
CA ALA A 189 -18.46 -9.94 -9.31
C ALA A 189 -19.98 -10.19 -9.17
N LYS A 190 -20.42 -11.35 -9.64
CA LYS A 190 -21.83 -11.77 -9.67
C LYS A 190 -21.97 -13.15 -9.04
N ASP A 191 -23.15 -13.43 -8.50
CA ASP A 191 -23.53 -14.79 -8.13
C ASP A 191 -23.82 -15.66 -9.37
N ASP A 192 -24.03 -16.97 -9.17
CA ASP A 192 -24.36 -17.92 -10.25
C ASP A 192 -25.68 -17.60 -10.98
N ALA A 193 -26.55 -16.78 -10.38
CA ALA A 193 -27.77 -16.27 -10.99
C ALA A 193 -27.58 -14.92 -11.71
N GLY A 194 -26.33 -14.44 -11.81
CA GLY A 194 -25.95 -13.20 -12.49
C GLY A 194 -26.24 -11.92 -11.71
N ARG A 195 -26.56 -12.00 -10.42
CA ARG A 195 -26.84 -10.85 -9.56
C ARG A 195 -25.54 -10.26 -9.03
N PRO A 196 -25.34 -8.93 -9.07
CA PRO A 196 -24.14 -8.30 -8.51
C PRO A 196 -23.98 -8.58 -7.01
N LEU A 197 -22.76 -8.92 -6.58
CA LEU A 197 -22.43 -9.20 -5.18
C LEU A 197 -22.16 -7.93 -4.38
N PHE A 198 -21.56 -6.92 -5.01
CA PHE A 198 -21.30 -5.62 -4.39
C PHE A 198 -22.37 -4.64 -4.85
N ILE A 199 -23.46 -4.55 -4.08
CA ILE A 199 -24.49 -3.54 -4.26
C ILE A 199 -24.33 -2.44 -3.21
N GLU A 200 -24.39 -1.20 -3.64
CA GLU A 200 -24.39 -0.07 -2.73
C GLU A 200 -25.74 0.05 -2.02
N SER A 201 -25.70 0.46 -0.75
CA SER A 201 -26.92 0.91 -0.06
C SER A 201 -27.41 2.21 -0.71
N THR A 202 -28.72 2.48 -0.68
CA THR A 202 -29.28 3.70 -1.27
C THR A 202 -28.66 4.92 -0.58
N TYR A 203 -27.93 5.75 -1.34
CA TYR A 203 -27.17 6.88 -0.81
C TYR A 203 -28.07 7.90 -0.08
N GLU A 204 -27.92 8.04 1.23
CA GLU A 204 -28.40 9.20 1.99
C GLU A 204 -27.24 10.19 2.21
N GLY A 205 -26.92 10.96 1.15
CA GLY A 205 -26.25 12.26 1.26
C GLY A 205 -24.72 12.29 1.43
N VAL A 206 -24.19 13.45 1.03
CA VAL A 206 -22.81 13.97 1.14
C VAL A 206 -21.89 13.71 -0.05
N THR A 207 -21.71 14.77 -0.85
CA THR A 207 -20.62 14.95 -1.83
C THR A 207 -19.28 15.10 -1.11
N ASN A 208 -18.63 13.98 -0.78
CA ASN A 208 -17.22 13.93 -0.37
C ASN A 208 -16.36 13.71 -1.63
N PRO A 209 -15.17 14.33 -1.79
CA PRO A 209 -14.25 14.04 -2.90
C PRO A 209 -13.90 12.55 -3.08
N PHE A 210 -14.13 11.71 -2.07
CA PHE A 210 -13.94 10.25 -2.13
C PHE A 210 -15.27 9.53 -1.94
N ARG A 211 -15.45 8.44 -2.69
CA ARG A 211 -16.58 7.53 -2.53
C ARG A 211 -16.28 6.59 -1.37
N GLN A 212 -16.84 6.88 -0.20
CA GLN A 212 -16.78 5.97 0.95
C GLN A 212 -17.87 4.90 0.78
N GLY A 213 -17.45 3.71 0.38
CA GLY A 213 -18.29 2.53 0.28
C GLY A 213 -18.14 1.61 1.50
N ARG A 214 -18.86 0.49 1.48
CA ARG A 214 -18.64 -0.60 2.43
C ARG A 214 -18.51 -1.93 1.72
N ILE A 215 -17.47 -2.68 2.04
CA ILE A 215 -17.33 -4.09 1.65
C ILE A 215 -17.55 -4.94 2.90
N LEU A 216 -18.56 -5.81 2.86
CA LEU A 216 -18.88 -6.72 3.97
C LEU A 216 -19.01 -6.03 5.33
N GLY A 217 -19.63 -4.84 5.34
CA GLY A 217 -19.87 -4.03 6.54
C GLY A 217 -18.69 -3.20 7.03
N ARG A 218 -17.54 -3.22 6.34
CA ARG A 218 -16.33 -2.47 6.70
C ARG A 218 -16.13 -1.25 5.80
N PRO A 219 -15.65 -0.12 6.33
CA PRO A 219 -15.32 1.06 5.54
C PRO A 219 -14.38 0.71 4.38
N THR A 220 -14.70 1.21 3.19
CA THR A 220 -13.85 1.10 2.01
C THR A 220 -13.66 2.47 1.38
N ILE A 221 -12.41 2.83 1.11
CA ILE A 221 -12.04 4.07 0.43
C ILE A 221 -11.58 3.70 -0.98
N LEU A 222 -12.19 4.32 -1.98
CA LEU A 222 -11.70 4.33 -3.35
C LEU A 222 -10.99 5.65 -3.63
N SER A 223 -9.81 5.57 -4.23
CA SER A 223 -9.03 6.73 -4.65
C SER A 223 -8.20 6.42 -5.89
N ASP A 224 -7.87 7.45 -6.65
CA ASP A 224 -7.13 7.36 -7.92
C ASP A 224 -5.60 7.17 -7.81
N HIS A 225 -5.07 7.07 -6.59
CA HIS A 225 -3.62 7.07 -6.35
C HIS A 225 -3.17 6.01 -5.32
N VAL A 226 -3.93 4.92 -5.21
CA VAL A 226 -3.54 3.74 -4.42
C VAL A 226 -2.64 2.81 -5.24
N LYS A 227 -2.85 2.75 -6.55
CA LYS A 227 -2.04 1.93 -7.46
C LYS A 227 -0.75 2.66 -7.84
N LYS A 228 0.38 2.01 -7.61
CA LYS A 228 1.68 2.45 -8.16
C LYS A 228 1.79 2.10 -9.64
N THR A 229 2.23 3.05 -10.46
CA THR A 229 2.51 2.83 -11.89
C THR A 229 3.47 1.66 -12.09
N GLY A 230 3.09 0.71 -12.95
CA GLY A 230 3.88 -0.49 -13.23
C GLY A 230 3.77 -1.60 -12.17
N SER A 231 2.97 -1.39 -11.12
CA SER A 231 2.65 -2.42 -10.12
C SER A 231 1.28 -3.03 -10.39
N HIS A 232 1.12 -4.30 -10.03
CA HIS A 232 -0.17 -5.00 -9.99
C HIS A 232 -0.92 -4.78 -8.69
N VAL A 233 -0.32 -4.09 -7.72
CA VAL A 233 -0.95 -3.76 -6.44
C VAL A 233 -1.98 -2.66 -6.65
N VAL A 234 -3.22 -2.98 -6.30
CA VAL A 234 -4.39 -2.11 -6.50
C VAL A 234 -5.14 -1.80 -5.22
N GLY A 235 -4.67 -2.30 -4.08
CA GLY A 235 -5.30 -2.02 -2.80
C GLY A 235 -4.69 -2.76 -1.63
N TYR A 236 -5.21 -2.45 -0.45
CA TYR A 236 -4.84 -3.04 0.82
C TYR A 236 -6.09 -3.27 1.67
N GLN A 237 -6.20 -4.43 2.29
CA GLN A 237 -7.20 -4.72 3.32
C GLN A 237 -6.46 -5.05 4.61
N GLY A 238 -6.95 -4.58 5.76
CA GLY A 238 -6.27 -4.87 7.02
C GLY A 238 -6.75 -4.03 8.18
N ASP A 239 -5.92 -4.00 9.23
CA ASP A 239 -6.17 -3.20 10.42
C ASP A 239 -5.45 -1.85 10.37
N PHE A 240 -6.10 -0.82 9.80
CA PHE A 240 -5.53 0.52 9.73
C PHE A 240 -5.35 1.21 11.11
N SER A 241 -5.91 0.65 12.19
CA SER A 241 -5.59 1.12 13.55
C SER A 241 -4.16 0.81 13.99
N GLN A 242 -3.46 -0.11 13.29
CA GLN A 242 -2.03 -0.39 13.47
C GLN A 242 -1.12 0.66 12.84
N ILE A 243 -1.69 1.62 12.09
CA ILE A 243 -0.94 2.72 11.49
C ILE A 243 -1.20 3.97 12.33
N VAL A 244 -0.11 4.55 12.80
CA VAL A 244 -0.11 5.80 13.53
C VAL A 244 0.70 6.81 12.74
N TRP A 245 0.17 8.01 12.59
CA TRP A 245 0.87 9.11 11.94
C TRP A 245 0.76 10.37 12.78
N GLY A 246 1.71 11.28 12.59
CA GLY A 246 1.62 12.60 13.17
C GLY A 246 2.39 13.62 12.36
N GLN A 247 2.11 14.88 12.65
CA GLN A 247 2.77 16.01 12.02
C GLN A 247 3.44 16.87 13.10
N VAL A 248 4.64 17.35 12.79
CA VAL A 248 5.35 18.30 13.65
C VAL A 248 5.12 19.69 13.11
N GLY A 249 4.50 20.55 13.91
CA GLY A 249 4.19 21.92 13.51
C GLY A 249 3.19 21.98 12.36
N GLY A 250 3.46 22.86 11.40
CA GLY A 250 2.67 23.00 10.17
C GLY A 250 3.56 23.27 8.96
N LEU A 251 2.93 23.41 7.79
CA LEU A 251 3.59 23.81 6.55
C LEU A 251 4.33 25.14 6.75
N SER A 252 5.64 25.09 6.64
CA SER A 252 6.48 26.28 6.64
C SER A 252 6.70 26.73 5.19
N TYR A 253 6.54 28.02 4.96
CA TYR A 253 6.73 28.63 3.64
C TYR A 253 7.88 29.62 3.71
N LYS A 254 8.83 29.50 2.78
CA LYS A 254 9.89 30.49 2.59
C LYS A 254 9.86 30.96 1.15
N VAL A 255 9.82 32.28 0.96
CA VAL A 255 9.86 32.90 -0.36
C VAL A 255 11.22 33.55 -0.55
N SER A 256 11.88 33.31 -1.69
CA SER A 256 13.16 33.93 -2.02
C SER A 256 13.21 34.34 -3.48
N ASN A 257 13.75 35.54 -3.73
CA ASN A 257 14.08 36.09 -5.04
C ASN A 257 15.60 36.20 -5.26
N GLU A 258 16.41 35.77 -4.29
CA GLU A 258 17.88 35.91 -4.28
C GLU A 258 18.61 34.56 -4.37
N ALA A 259 17.91 33.44 -4.21
CA ALA A 259 18.52 32.12 -4.24
C ALA A 259 19.00 31.70 -5.64
N THR A 260 19.88 30.70 -5.67
CA THR A 260 20.27 29.98 -6.90
C THR A 260 19.64 28.59 -6.85
N ILE A 261 18.95 28.19 -7.91
CA ILE A 261 18.26 26.90 -8.01
C ILE A 261 18.94 26.03 -9.07
N ASN A 262 19.14 24.75 -8.74
CA ASN A 262 19.59 23.75 -9.70
C ASN A 262 18.38 23.19 -10.45
N TYR A 263 18.29 23.46 -11.75
CA TYR A 263 17.30 22.87 -12.67
C TYR A 263 17.80 21.60 -13.37
N GLY A 264 19.03 21.18 -13.10
CA GLY A 264 19.61 19.92 -13.54
C GLY A 264 19.46 18.82 -12.50
N THR A 265 20.24 17.76 -12.61
CA THR A 265 20.35 16.72 -11.57
C THR A 265 21.50 17.05 -10.61
N ALA A 266 21.62 16.29 -9.53
CA ALA A 266 22.79 16.39 -8.65
C ALA A 266 24.10 16.06 -9.40
N GLU A 267 24.03 15.17 -10.39
CA GLU A 267 25.17 14.69 -11.18
C GLU A 267 25.52 15.62 -12.35
N SER A 268 24.58 16.43 -12.81
CA SER A 268 24.77 17.41 -13.89
C SER A 268 24.01 18.70 -13.56
N PRO A 269 24.60 19.57 -12.71
CA PRO A 269 23.90 20.76 -12.22
C PRO A 269 23.73 21.83 -13.30
N ASN A 270 22.55 22.43 -13.35
CA ASN A 270 22.24 23.63 -14.12
C ASN A 270 21.77 24.73 -13.16
N LEU A 271 22.70 25.55 -12.70
CA LEU A 271 22.45 26.58 -11.70
C LEU A 271 21.88 27.84 -12.35
N ILE A 272 20.68 28.25 -11.92
CA ILE A 272 20.01 29.47 -12.36
C ILE A 272 19.86 30.40 -11.16
N SER A 273 20.35 31.64 -11.29
CA SER A 273 20.15 32.69 -10.27
C SER A 273 18.74 33.26 -10.39
N LEU A 274 17.95 33.21 -9.32
CA LEU A 274 16.60 33.76 -9.33
C LEU A 274 16.61 35.29 -9.52
N PHE A 275 17.58 35.96 -8.90
CA PHE A 275 17.72 37.41 -8.96
C PHE A 275 18.02 37.92 -10.37
N GLN A 276 18.91 37.25 -11.09
CA GLN A 276 19.28 37.66 -12.46
C GLN A 276 18.18 37.39 -13.48
N HIS A 277 17.24 36.50 -13.16
CA HIS A 277 16.19 36.04 -14.07
C HIS A 277 14.78 36.51 -13.66
N ASN A 278 14.65 37.43 -12.70
CA ASN A 278 13.38 37.92 -12.16
C ASN A 278 12.43 36.78 -11.74
N LEU A 279 12.98 35.74 -11.11
CA LEU A 279 12.22 34.59 -10.60
C LEU A 279 12.03 34.71 -9.09
N VAL A 280 10.96 34.08 -8.62
CA VAL A 280 10.62 33.92 -7.21
C VAL A 280 10.49 32.42 -6.94
N ALA A 281 11.21 31.93 -5.95
CA ALA A 281 11.06 30.59 -5.43
C ALA A 281 10.21 30.60 -4.16
N VAL A 282 9.40 29.56 -4.00
CA VAL A 282 8.71 29.27 -2.75
C VAL A 282 9.07 27.85 -2.35
N LEU A 283 9.75 27.75 -1.21
CA LEU A 283 10.05 26.52 -0.51
C LEU A 283 8.89 26.24 0.46
N VAL A 284 8.34 25.03 0.36
CA VAL A 284 7.34 24.51 1.29
C VAL A 284 7.92 23.29 1.98
N GLU A 285 7.93 23.29 3.31
CA GLU A 285 8.44 22.19 4.14
C GLU A 285 7.34 21.72 5.09
N ALA A 286 7.20 20.41 5.26
CA ALA A 286 6.42 19.76 6.31
C ALA A 286 7.23 18.64 6.97
N GLU A 287 6.87 18.28 8.19
CA GLU A 287 7.50 17.20 8.94
C GLU A 287 6.43 16.20 9.39
N PHE A 288 6.56 14.96 8.91
CA PHE A 288 5.64 13.87 9.22
C PHE A 288 6.36 12.71 9.87
N GLY A 289 5.70 12.08 10.85
CA GLY A 289 6.07 10.77 11.37
C GLY A 289 5.04 9.74 10.96
N LEU A 290 5.50 8.54 10.63
CA LEU A 290 4.67 7.38 10.36
C LEU A 290 5.25 6.20 11.13
N LEU A 291 4.38 5.45 11.79
CA LEU A 291 4.69 4.18 12.42
C LEU A 291 3.62 3.18 11.99
N ILE A 292 4.09 2.05 11.48
CA ILE A 292 3.28 0.86 11.26
C ILE A 292 3.70 -0.10 12.35
N ASN A 293 2.77 -0.46 13.25
CA ASN A 293 3.11 -1.34 14.37
C ASN A 293 3.35 -2.78 13.92
N ASP A 294 2.59 -3.19 12.91
CA ASP A 294 2.55 -4.55 12.39
C ASP A 294 2.14 -4.58 10.93
N VAL A 295 3.07 -4.98 10.05
CA VAL A 295 2.83 -5.12 8.62
C VAL A 295 2.01 -6.36 8.30
N ASP A 296 2.08 -7.40 9.15
CA ASP A 296 1.33 -8.65 8.97
C ASP A 296 -0.16 -8.47 9.25
N ALA A 297 -0.58 -7.33 9.80
CA ALA A 297 -1.97 -6.94 9.93
C ALA A 297 -2.63 -6.47 8.62
N PHE A 298 -1.92 -6.55 7.48
CA PHE A 298 -2.38 -6.12 6.17
C PHE A 298 -2.22 -7.21 5.12
N VAL A 299 -3.11 -7.17 4.12
CA VAL A 299 -3.08 -8.00 2.93
C VAL A 299 -3.07 -7.09 1.71
N LYS A 300 -2.13 -7.34 0.81
CA LYS A 300 -1.96 -6.66 -0.47
C LYS A 300 -2.92 -7.25 -1.49
N LEU A 301 -3.66 -6.40 -2.18
CA LEU A 301 -4.62 -6.77 -3.22
C LEU A 301 -4.05 -6.47 -4.60
N THR A 302 -4.18 -7.41 -5.54
CA THR A 302 -3.69 -7.28 -6.90
C THR A 302 -4.80 -7.41 -7.95
N ASP A 303 -4.61 -6.80 -9.12
CA ASP A 303 -5.52 -6.91 -10.27
C ASP A 303 -5.39 -8.21 -11.07
N GLN A 304 -4.61 -9.15 -10.53
CA GLN A 304 -4.31 -10.46 -11.10
C GLN A 304 -5.20 -11.56 -10.53
N VAL A 305 -5.05 -12.76 -11.08
CA VAL A 305 -5.68 -13.98 -10.56
C VAL A 305 -5.12 -14.28 -9.17
N ASP A 306 -5.99 -14.63 -8.21
CA ASP A 306 -5.57 -15.10 -6.90
C ASP A 306 -4.76 -16.39 -7.05
N ILE A 307 -3.60 -16.47 -6.42
CA ILE A 307 -2.69 -17.61 -6.54
C ILE A 307 -2.22 -18.07 -5.16
N ASN A 308 -2.08 -19.38 -4.99
CA ASN A 308 -1.36 -20.01 -3.89
C ASN A 308 -0.02 -20.52 -4.43
N SER A 309 1.10 -20.03 -3.90
CA SER A 309 2.45 -20.43 -4.30
C SER A 309 3.17 -21.13 -3.16
N TYR A 310 3.85 -22.24 -3.46
CA TYR A 310 4.60 -23.01 -2.48
C TYR A 310 5.83 -23.67 -3.09
N THR A 311 6.84 -23.87 -2.25
CA THR A 311 8.07 -24.57 -2.64
C THR A 311 7.98 -26.02 -2.19
N VAL A 312 8.15 -26.95 -3.12
CA VAL A 312 8.34 -28.37 -2.86
C VAL A 312 9.83 -28.65 -2.93
N THR A 313 10.49 -28.72 -1.77
CA THR A 313 11.84 -29.27 -1.70
C THR A 313 11.74 -30.79 -1.66
N LEU A 314 12.67 -31.49 -2.29
CA LEU A 314 12.81 -32.94 -2.14
C LEU A 314 14.14 -33.19 -1.42
N ALA A 315 14.20 -34.16 -0.48
CA ALA A 315 15.46 -34.60 0.13
C ALA A 315 16.44 -35.20 -0.92
N SER A 316 17.56 -35.78 -0.51
CA SER A 316 18.34 -36.65 -1.41
C SER A 316 17.70 -38.05 -1.48
N ALA A 317 17.26 -38.49 -2.66
CA ALA A 317 16.74 -39.84 -2.90
C ALA A 317 17.33 -40.44 -4.19
N ASP A 318 17.24 -41.77 -4.31
CA ASP A 318 17.79 -42.51 -5.45
C ASP A 318 16.90 -42.36 -6.69
N SER A 319 17.45 -42.51 -7.89
CA SER A 319 16.75 -42.27 -9.17
C SER A 319 15.52 -43.17 -9.44
N GLY A 320 15.28 -44.17 -8.58
CA GLY A 320 14.12 -45.07 -8.64
C GLY A 320 12.95 -44.68 -7.73
N ASP A 321 13.11 -43.69 -6.85
CA ASP A 321 12.09 -43.32 -5.88
C ASP A 321 10.97 -42.46 -6.49
N THR A 322 9.78 -42.54 -5.89
CA THR A 322 8.59 -41.78 -6.31
C THR A 322 7.96 -41.05 -5.13
N TRP A 323 7.22 -39.98 -5.44
CA TRP A 323 6.52 -39.14 -4.48
C TRP A 323 5.16 -38.72 -5.06
N THR A 324 4.28 -38.19 -4.22
CA THR A 324 2.95 -37.65 -4.60
C THR A 324 2.77 -36.27 -4.00
N LEU A 325 1.88 -35.47 -4.59
CA LEU A 325 1.47 -34.16 -4.06
C LEU A 325 -0.03 -34.14 -3.79
N LYS A 326 -0.46 -33.51 -2.70
CA LYS A 326 -1.88 -33.26 -2.43
C LYS A 326 -2.27 -31.89 -2.93
N VAL A 327 -3.26 -31.88 -3.82
CA VAL A 327 -3.91 -30.68 -4.33
C VAL A 327 -5.37 -30.76 -3.95
N ASN A 328 -5.84 -29.77 -3.18
CA ASN A 328 -7.19 -29.70 -2.64
C ASN A 328 -7.62 -30.99 -1.89
N GLY A 329 -6.67 -31.62 -1.18
CA GLY A 329 -6.89 -32.85 -0.43
C GLY A 329 -6.82 -34.15 -1.23
N VAL A 330 -6.60 -34.09 -2.54
CA VAL A 330 -6.49 -35.27 -3.44
C VAL A 330 -5.04 -35.48 -3.86
N GLU A 331 -4.55 -36.72 -3.77
CA GLU A 331 -3.18 -37.08 -4.16
C GLU A 331 -3.03 -37.16 -5.69
N THR A 332 -1.93 -36.63 -6.20
CA THR A 332 -1.51 -36.87 -7.58
C THR A 332 -1.19 -38.35 -7.81
N GLY A 333 -1.13 -38.76 -9.08
CA GLY A 333 -0.40 -39.99 -9.44
C GLY A 333 1.07 -39.95 -8.99
N THR A 334 1.75 -41.10 -9.04
CA THR A 334 3.17 -41.20 -8.64
C THR A 334 4.07 -40.37 -9.57
N ILE A 335 4.92 -39.54 -8.96
CA ILE A 335 5.87 -38.67 -9.65
C ILE A 335 7.29 -39.18 -9.36
N ALA A 336 8.11 -39.34 -10.40
CA ALA A 336 9.50 -39.72 -10.22
C ALA A 336 10.30 -38.63 -9.49
N TYR A 337 11.28 -39.04 -8.68
CA TYR A 337 12.09 -38.09 -7.92
C TYR A 337 12.91 -37.12 -8.77
N ASN A 338 13.32 -37.56 -9.96
CA ASN A 338 14.06 -36.80 -10.96
C ASN A 338 13.16 -36.17 -12.03
N ALA A 339 11.85 -36.10 -11.81
CA ALA A 339 10.89 -35.60 -12.79
C ALA A 339 11.22 -34.17 -13.24
N ALA A 340 11.02 -33.86 -14.52
CA ALA A 340 11.04 -32.48 -14.98
C ALA A 340 9.82 -31.72 -14.41
N ALA A 341 9.91 -30.40 -14.26
CA ALA A 341 8.79 -29.56 -13.81
C ALA A 341 7.51 -29.77 -14.66
N SER A 342 7.66 -30.08 -15.95
CA SER A 342 6.54 -30.41 -16.84
C SER A 342 5.80 -31.69 -16.42
N ALA A 343 6.51 -32.71 -15.94
CA ALA A 343 5.89 -33.96 -15.47
C ALA A 343 5.17 -33.75 -14.13
N VAL A 344 5.73 -32.93 -13.23
CA VAL A 344 5.06 -32.51 -11.99
C VAL A 344 3.78 -31.74 -12.32
N LYS A 345 3.84 -30.80 -13.27
CA LYS A 345 2.66 -30.06 -13.74
C LYS A 345 1.59 -30.97 -14.31
N THR A 346 1.96 -31.95 -15.15
CA THR A 346 0.99 -32.93 -15.69
C THR A 346 0.31 -33.73 -14.58
N ALA A 347 1.07 -34.15 -13.56
CA ALA A 347 0.51 -34.91 -12.44
C ALA A 347 -0.49 -34.09 -11.62
N ILE A 348 -0.22 -32.79 -11.41
CA ILE A 348 -1.14 -31.85 -10.73
C ILE A 348 -2.42 -31.63 -11.53
N VAL A 349 -2.30 -31.38 -12.84
CA VAL A 349 -3.46 -31.15 -13.72
C VAL A 349 -4.35 -32.40 -13.81
N ALA A 350 -3.78 -33.59 -13.63
CA ALA A 350 -4.53 -34.85 -13.65
C ALA A 350 -5.30 -35.14 -12.34
N VAL A 351 -5.16 -34.31 -11.30
CA VAL A 351 -5.87 -34.50 -10.01
C VAL A 351 -7.37 -34.30 -10.18
N ASP A 352 -7.78 -33.31 -10.97
CA ASP A 352 -9.18 -32.96 -11.20
C ASP A 352 -9.30 -32.31 -12.59
N ASP A 353 -10.29 -32.74 -13.39
CA ASP A 353 -10.55 -32.23 -14.74
C ASP A 353 -10.89 -30.73 -14.78
N SER A 354 -11.29 -30.14 -13.65
CA SER A 354 -11.51 -28.69 -13.50
C SER A 354 -10.22 -27.88 -13.37
N ILE A 355 -9.07 -28.52 -13.15
CA ILE A 355 -7.76 -27.87 -13.07
C ILE A 355 -7.22 -27.72 -14.50
N LEU A 356 -7.22 -26.49 -15.01
CA LEU A 356 -6.68 -26.22 -16.34
C LEU A 356 -5.15 -26.09 -16.28
N ALA A 357 -4.47 -26.65 -17.29
CA ALA A 357 -3.02 -26.52 -17.41
C ALA A 357 -2.53 -25.07 -17.54
N ALA A 358 -3.39 -24.13 -17.94
CA ALA A 358 -3.06 -22.70 -17.99
C ALA A 358 -2.95 -22.08 -16.59
N ASP A 359 -3.64 -22.63 -15.61
CA ASP A 359 -3.77 -22.09 -14.26
C ASP A 359 -2.69 -22.64 -13.30
N VAL A 360 -1.99 -23.69 -13.71
CA VAL A 360 -0.90 -24.33 -12.95
C VAL A 360 0.44 -23.92 -13.53
N THR A 361 1.32 -23.35 -12.70
CA THR A 361 2.72 -23.13 -13.07
C THR A 361 3.63 -23.92 -12.15
N VAL A 362 4.55 -24.70 -12.74
CA VAL A 362 5.61 -25.38 -12.01
C VAL A 362 6.95 -24.99 -12.61
N THR A 363 7.85 -24.48 -11.78
CA THR A 363 9.22 -24.14 -12.15
C THR A 363 10.21 -24.83 -11.21
N GLY A 364 11.50 -24.80 -11.55
CA GLY A 364 12.55 -25.47 -10.79
C GLY A 364 12.87 -26.88 -11.31
N SER A 365 13.62 -27.63 -10.53
CA SER A 365 14.13 -28.96 -10.91
C SER A 365 14.35 -29.85 -9.69
N ALA A 366 14.44 -31.15 -9.93
CA ALA A 366 14.86 -32.11 -8.93
C ALA A 366 16.20 -31.67 -8.27
N GLY A 367 16.27 -31.76 -6.95
CA GLY A 367 17.42 -31.36 -6.14
C GLY A 367 17.50 -29.86 -5.77
N ALA A 368 17.00 -28.96 -6.60
CA ALA A 368 16.91 -27.52 -6.28
C ALA A 368 15.55 -27.15 -5.65
N GLY A 369 14.55 -28.00 -5.82
CA GLY A 369 13.16 -27.77 -5.41
C GLY A 369 12.31 -27.25 -6.57
N TYR A 370 11.00 -27.51 -6.48
CA TYR A 370 10.00 -26.99 -7.41
C TYR A 370 9.25 -25.85 -6.76
N THR A 371 9.00 -24.77 -7.51
CA THR A 371 8.00 -23.76 -7.15
C THR A 371 6.72 -24.09 -7.88
N VAL A 372 5.65 -24.37 -7.13
CA VAL A 372 4.32 -24.67 -7.65
C VAL A 372 3.40 -23.51 -7.34
N THR A 373 2.72 -23.01 -8.37
CA THR A 373 1.72 -21.95 -8.28
C THR A 373 0.39 -22.50 -8.80
N LEU A 374 -0.62 -22.42 -7.94
CA LEU A 374 -2.00 -22.84 -8.21
C LEU A 374 -2.96 -21.65 -8.06
N PRO A 375 -4.18 -21.71 -8.60
CA PRO A 375 -5.25 -20.78 -8.23
C PRO A 375 -5.49 -20.73 -6.72
N GLY A 376 -5.85 -19.56 -6.22
CA GLY A 376 -6.12 -19.30 -4.79
C GLY A 376 -7.24 -20.17 -4.20
N THR A 377 -8.12 -20.70 -5.05
CA THR A 377 -9.20 -21.64 -4.69
C THR A 377 -8.70 -23.06 -4.40
N LEU A 378 -7.48 -23.41 -4.81
CA LEU A 378 -6.90 -24.74 -4.59
C LEU A 378 -5.87 -24.67 -3.46
N ALA A 379 -6.14 -25.40 -2.38
CA ALA A 379 -5.18 -25.55 -1.29
C ALA A 379 -4.08 -26.55 -1.67
N HIS A 380 -2.85 -26.31 -1.22
CA HIS A 380 -1.84 -27.35 -1.17
C HIS A 380 -2.06 -28.22 0.07
N GLY A 381 -1.79 -29.51 -0.01
CA GLY A 381 -1.81 -30.43 1.13
C GLY A 381 -0.40 -30.94 1.47
N THR A 382 -0.25 -31.50 2.68
CA THR A 382 0.96 -32.21 3.09
C THR A 382 0.83 -33.71 2.79
N ASP A 383 1.88 -34.29 2.23
CA ASP A 383 1.87 -35.63 1.65
C ASP A 383 2.40 -36.73 2.57
N THR A 384 2.07 -37.97 2.21
CA THR A 384 2.71 -39.19 2.70
C THR A 384 3.98 -39.49 1.90
N GLY A 385 5.12 -39.61 2.59
CA GLY A 385 6.40 -40.01 1.97
C GLY A 385 7.35 -38.87 1.58
N LEU A 386 6.93 -37.61 1.68
CA LEU A 386 7.86 -36.48 1.64
C LEU A 386 8.58 -36.37 2.98
N THR A 387 9.89 -36.61 2.98
CA THR A 387 10.81 -36.23 4.06
C THR A 387 11.20 -34.74 3.97
N SER A 388 10.34 -33.90 3.39
CA SER A 388 10.66 -32.52 3.05
C SER A 388 9.56 -31.52 3.41
N THR A 389 9.97 -30.27 3.49
CA THR A 389 9.16 -29.14 3.92
C THR A 389 8.47 -28.49 2.72
N VAL A 390 7.14 -28.33 2.80
CA VAL A 390 6.39 -27.42 1.94
C VAL A 390 6.24 -26.11 2.70
N THR A 391 6.78 -25.03 2.15
CA THR A 391 6.65 -23.68 2.72
C THR A 391 5.80 -22.84 1.79
N LEU A 392 4.73 -22.25 2.33
CA LEU A 392 3.94 -21.22 1.65
C LEU A 392 4.82 -19.98 1.47
N VAL A 393 4.91 -19.45 0.24
CA VAL A 393 5.77 -18.30 -0.09
C VAL A 393 4.93 -17.04 -0.24
#